data_AF-A0A918KWW3-F1
#
_entry.id   AF-A0A918KWW3-F1
#
_cell.length_a   1.000
_cell.length_b   1.000
_cell.length_c   1.000
_cell.angle_alpha   90.00
_cell.angle_beta   90.00
_cell.angle_gamma   90.00
#
_symmetry.space_group_name_H-M   'P 1'
#
loop_
_entity.id
_entity.type
_entity.pdbx_description
1 polymer ?
#
loop_
_entity_poly.entity_id
_entity_poly.type
_entity_poly.pdbx_seq_one_letter_code
_entity_poly.pdbx_strand_id
1 'polypeptide(L)'
;MCTELCRAPGDTALTCLRDLDVLDEPLEARIGIAPDVALLVQHGTVVGWSLTDPVRYLTTGFAAPDPAPPAPATQPLFTACMDLITTSLLDEVRDRVPAALDRLRELDHGLRDQQEDRHRADALYALIGNLVEDYKNW
;
A
#
# COMPACT_ATOMS: atom_id res chain seq x y z
N MET A 1 -11.70 -8.77 14.45
CA MET A 1 -11.44 -7.35 14.16
C MET A 1 -10.53 -7.32 12.95
N CYS A 2 -11.06 -7.00 11.78
CA CYS A 2 -10.27 -6.81 10.57
C CYS A 2 -9.90 -5.34 10.51
N THR A 3 -8.63 -5.03 10.29
CA THR A 3 -8.21 -3.66 9.98
C THR A 3 -8.20 -3.49 8.47
N GLU A 4 -8.84 -2.44 7.99
CA GLU A 4 -9.02 -2.19 6.56
C GLU A 4 -8.09 -1.08 6.09
N LEU A 5 -7.34 -1.37 5.05
CA LEU A 5 -6.35 -0.46 4.48
C LEU A 5 -7.04 0.35 3.38
N CYS A 6 -7.29 1.62 3.65
CA CYS A 6 -8.06 2.51 2.82
C CYS A 6 -7.14 3.44 2.04
N ARG A 7 -7.36 3.48 0.72
CA ARG A 7 -6.68 4.41 -0.18
C ARG A 7 -7.55 4.69 -1.39
N ALA A 8 -7.78 5.96 -1.70
CA ALA A 8 -8.34 6.35 -2.99
C ALA A 8 -7.22 6.38 -4.05
N PRO A 9 -7.52 6.10 -5.33
CA PRO A 9 -6.53 6.22 -6.40
C PRO A 9 -5.91 7.63 -6.42
N GLY A 10 -4.58 7.70 -6.32
CA GLY A 10 -3.84 8.95 -6.28
C GLY A 10 -3.58 9.52 -4.87
N ASP A 11 -4.10 8.89 -3.82
CA ASP A 11 -3.80 9.31 -2.45
C ASP A 11 -2.32 9.17 -2.12
N THR A 12 -1.77 10.24 -1.53
CA THR A 12 -0.40 10.30 -1.04
C THR A 12 -0.27 9.80 0.40
N ALA A 13 -1.39 9.52 1.07
CA ALA A 13 -1.43 8.96 2.40
C ALA A 13 -1.95 7.52 2.37
N LEU A 14 -1.42 6.71 3.29
CA LEU A 14 -1.92 5.38 3.59
C LEU A 14 -2.78 5.47 4.85
N THR A 15 -4.03 5.06 4.77
CA THR A 15 -4.93 5.04 5.93
C THR A 15 -5.28 3.62 6.30
N CYS A 16 -5.30 3.32 7.59
CA CYS A 16 -5.76 2.04 8.11
C CYS A 16 -6.81 2.29 9.18
N LEU A 17 -7.98 1.70 9.00
CA LEU A 17 -9.13 1.85 9.89
C LEU A 17 -9.43 0.52 10.57
N ARG A 18 -10.02 0.57 11.76
CA ARG A 18 -10.50 -0.61 12.46
C ARG A 18 -11.75 -1.23 11.85
N ASP A 19 -12.52 -0.45 11.11
CA ASP A 19 -13.72 -0.84 10.38
C ASP A 19 -14.04 0.24 9.33
N LEU A 20 -14.73 -0.13 8.25
CA LEU A 20 -15.15 0.80 7.20
C LEU A 20 -16.35 1.65 7.63
N ASP A 21 -17.17 1.17 8.57
CA ASP A 21 -18.31 1.92 9.14
C ASP A 21 -17.88 3.29 9.72
N VAL A 22 -16.59 3.45 10.06
CA VAL A 22 -15.98 4.71 10.51
C VAL A 22 -16.04 5.81 9.43
N LEU A 23 -16.12 5.44 8.15
CA LEU A 23 -16.17 6.37 7.02
C LEU A 23 -17.55 7.04 6.84
N ASP A 24 -18.60 6.54 7.50
CA ASP A 24 -19.96 7.10 7.38
C ASP A 24 -20.08 8.47 8.06
N GLU A 25 -19.17 8.77 8.99
CA GLU A 25 -19.15 10.01 9.74
C GLU A 25 -17.77 10.71 9.62
N PRO A 26 -17.72 12.05 9.72
CA PRO A 26 -16.44 12.76 9.70
C PRO A 26 -15.58 12.39 10.92
N LEU A 27 -14.25 12.41 10.73
CA LEU A 27 -13.32 12.30 11.84
C LEU A 27 -13.39 13.55 12.73
N GLU A 28 -13.39 13.35 14.05
CA GLU A 28 -13.38 14.44 15.03
C GLU A 28 -11.99 15.07 15.17
N ALA A 29 -10.94 14.24 15.10
CA ALA A 29 -9.56 14.71 15.22
C ALA A 29 -8.56 13.81 14.50
N ARG A 30 -7.43 14.44 14.14
CA ARG A 30 -6.21 13.78 13.65
C ARG A 30 -5.05 14.19 14.55
N ILE A 31 -4.50 13.24 15.30
CA ILE A 31 -3.48 13.50 16.32
C ILE A 31 -2.12 12.99 15.82
N GLY A 32 -1.19 13.89 15.52
CA GLY A 32 0.18 13.52 15.12
C GLY A 32 0.94 12.89 16.28
N ILE A 33 1.55 11.72 16.05
CA ILE A 33 2.32 10.98 17.08
C ILE A 33 3.79 10.75 16.69
N ALA A 34 4.11 10.88 15.41
CA ALA A 34 5.45 10.82 14.85
C ALA A 34 5.47 11.59 13.52
N PRO A 35 6.63 11.85 12.91
CA PRO A 35 6.69 12.38 11.54
C PRO A 35 5.81 11.55 10.61
N ASP A 36 4.97 12.23 9.84
CA ASP A 36 4.02 11.67 8.87
C ASP A 36 2.95 10.71 9.42
N VAL A 37 3.00 10.32 10.70
CA VAL A 37 2.04 9.42 11.34
C VAL A 37 1.07 10.19 12.22
N ALA A 38 -0.22 9.94 12.02
CA ALA A 38 -1.28 10.43 12.88
C ALA A 38 -2.28 9.35 13.25
N LEU A 39 -2.82 9.44 14.46
CA LEU A 39 -3.99 8.69 14.91
C LEU A 39 -5.27 9.39 14.44
N LEU A 40 -6.25 8.61 14.01
CA LEU A 40 -7.56 9.08 13.60
C LEU A 40 -8.54 8.82 14.73
N VAL A 41 -9.32 9.85 15.12
CA VAL A 41 -10.22 9.81 16.26
C VAL A 41 -11.64 10.14 15.83
N GLN A 42 -12.58 9.33 16.30
CA GLN A 42 -14.02 9.54 16.14
C GLN A 42 -14.72 9.00 17.39
N HIS A 43 -15.77 9.69 17.85
CA HIS A 43 -16.47 9.39 19.08
C HIS A 43 -15.56 9.29 20.31
N GLY A 44 -14.52 10.12 20.38
CA GLY A 44 -13.52 10.08 21.46
C GLY A 44 -12.66 8.81 21.50
N THR A 45 -12.69 7.98 20.44
CA THR A 45 -11.91 6.74 20.35
C THR A 45 -10.97 6.75 19.16
N VAL A 46 -9.82 6.06 19.27
CA VAL A 46 -8.90 5.87 18.14
C VAL A 46 -9.49 4.81 17.20
N VAL A 47 -9.87 5.26 16.01
CA VAL A 47 -10.49 4.42 14.97
C VAL A 47 -9.52 3.98 13.89
N GLY A 48 -8.32 4.56 13.85
CA GLY A 48 -7.32 4.19 12.86
C GLY A 48 -6.04 5.02 12.94
N TRP A 49 -5.25 4.93 11.88
CA TRP A 49 -4.05 5.73 11.67
C TRP A 49 -3.91 6.12 10.21
N SER A 50 -3.15 7.19 9.97
CA SER A 50 -2.74 7.64 8.64
C SER A 50 -1.22 7.82 8.60
N LEU A 51 -0.59 7.41 7.52
CA LEU A 51 0.81 7.64 7.20
C LEU A 51 0.91 8.46 5.90
N THR A 52 1.42 9.68 5.98
CA THR A 52 1.72 10.50 4.80
C THR A 52 3.04 10.01 4.17
N ASP A 53 3.17 10.13 2.85
CA ASP A 53 4.38 9.73 2.10
C ASP A 53 4.90 8.31 2.44
N PRO A 54 4.02 7.28 2.40
CA PRO A 54 4.37 5.92 2.84
C PRO A 54 5.57 5.32 2.09
N VAL A 55 5.84 5.79 0.86
CA VAL A 55 6.99 5.37 0.04
C VAL A 55 8.32 5.58 0.78
N ARG A 56 8.43 6.63 1.62
CA ARG A 56 9.64 6.92 2.41
C ARG A 56 9.97 5.81 3.40
N TYR A 57 8.95 5.08 3.85
CA TYR A 57 9.03 4.12 4.94
C TYR A 57 9.03 2.66 4.45
N LEU A 58 9.12 2.43 3.13
CA LEU A 58 9.23 1.10 2.56
C LEU A 58 10.54 0.43 2.97
N THR A 59 10.41 -0.74 3.56
CA THR A 59 11.51 -1.56 4.06
C THR A 59 11.10 -3.03 4.04
N THR A 60 12.08 -3.94 4.06
CA THR A 60 11.85 -5.37 4.23
C THR A 60 12.13 -5.77 5.69
N GLY A 61 11.23 -6.53 6.29
CA GLY A 61 11.36 -6.95 7.69
C GLY A 61 11.35 -5.76 8.67
N PHE A 62 12.23 -5.81 9.68
CA PHE A 62 12.34 -4.79 10.73
C PHE A 62 13.55 -3.87 10.56
N ALA A 63 13.98 -3.63 9.31
CA ALA A 63 15.10 -2.74 9.02
C ALA A 63 14.66 -1.27 9.01
N ALA A 64 15.58 -0.36 9.36
CA ALA A 64 15.35 1.07 9.23
C ALA A 64 15.10 1.46 7.75
N PRO A 65 14.16 2.37 7.46
CA PRO A 65 13.95 2.86 6.10
C PRO A 65 15.20 3.58 5.54
N ASP A 66 15.35 3.54 4.21
CA ASP A 66 16.41 4.29 3.53
C ASP A 66 16.21 5.81 3.76
N PRO A 67 17.22 6.54 4.26
CA PRO A 67 17.11 7.97 4.51
C PRO A 67 17.07 8.81 3.22
N ALA A 68 17.47 8.26 2.06
CA ALA A 68 17.39 8.96 0.79
C ALA A 68 15.93 9.17 0.37
N PRO A 69 15.59 10.32 -0.26
CA PRO A 69 14.25 10.52 -0.79
C PRO A 69 13.91 9.43 -1.83
N PRO A 70 12.65 8.97 -1.89
CA PRO A 70 12.23 8.01 -2.91
C PRO A 70 12.49 8.52 -4.32
N ALA A 71 12.86 7.63 -5.23
CA ALA A 71 12.95 7.98 -6.64
C ALA A 71 11.54 8.30 -7.19
N PRO A 72 11.39 9.24 -8.14
CA PRO A 72 10.10 9.57 -8.74
C PRO A 72 9.38 8.35 -9.36
N ALA A 73 10.15 7.40 -9.89
CA ALA A 73 9.64 6.16 -10.47
C ALA A 73 9.05 5.18 -9.43
N THR A 74 9.41 5.29 -8.15
CA THR A 74 8.95 4.39 -7.09
C THR A 74 7.50 4.66 -6.71
N GLN A 75 7.04 5.91 -6.81
CA GLN A 75 5.69 6.29 -6.36
C GLN A 75 4.56 5.68 -7.23
N PRO A 76 4.67 5.63 -8.57
CA PRO A 76 3.75 4.85 -9.40
C PRO A 76 3.73 3.35 -9.06
N LEU A 77 4.89 2.74 -8.82
CA LEU A 77 4.99 1.32 -8.47
C LEU A 77 4.33 1.04 -7.11
N PHE A 78 4.58 1.89 -6.10
CA PHE A 78 3.89 1.82 -4.81
C PHE A 78 2.38 1.92 -5.00
N THR A 79 1.92 2.88 -5.81
CA THR A 79 0.50 3.09 -6.07
C THR A 79 -0.14 1.84 -6.66
N ALA A 80 0.45 1.26 -7.69
CA ALA A 80 -0.04 0.04 -8.32
C ALA A 80 -0.05 -1.16 -7.34
N CYS A 81 0.96 -1.28 -6.48
CA CYS A 81 0.97 -2.33 -5.44
C CYS A 81 -0.14 -2.14 -4.40
N MET A 82 -0.39 -0.91 -3.96
CA MET A 82 -1.47 -0.63 -3.01
C MET A 82 -2.83 -0.89 -3.65
N ASP A 83 -3.05 -0.40 -4.87
CA ASP A 83 -4.32 -0.59 -5.58
C ASP A 83 -4.62 -2.09 -5.79
N LEU A 84 -3.59 -2.91 -6.00
CA LEU A 84 -3.73 -4.38 -6.04
C LEU A 84 -4.27 -4.97 -4.74
N ILE A 85 -3.83 -4.49 -3.57
CA ILE A 85 -4.18 -5.10 -2.27
C ILE A 85 -5.38 -4.44 -1.58
N THR A 86 -5.74 -3.21 -1.95
CA THR A 86 -6.83 -2.44 -1.31
C THR A 86 -8.09 -2.35 -2.16
N THR A 87 -8.11 -2.87 -3.38
CA THR A 87 -9.29 -2.86 -4.26
C THR A 87 -9.74 -4.27 -4.62
N SER A 88 -10.87 -4.39 -5.32
CA SER A 88 -11.35 -5.66 -5.88
C SER A 88 -10.38 -6.31 -6.86
N LEU A 89 -9.31 -5.62 -7.28
CA LEU A 89 -8.30 -6.16 -8.17
C LEU A 89 -7.65 -7.43 -7.63
N LEU A 90 -7.48 -7.56 -6.30
CA LEU A 90 -6.99 -8.80 -5.68
C LEU A 90 -7.92 -9.98 -5.99
N ASP A 91 -9.22 -9.77 -5.87
CA ASP A 91 -10.23 -10.80 -6.13
C ASP A 91 -10.33 -11.10 -7.62
N GLU A 92 -10.23 -10.09 -8.50
CA GLU A 92 -10.15 -10.31 -9.95
C GLU A 92 -8.90 -11.11 -10.38
N VAL A 93 -7.76 -10.89 -9.72
CA VAL A 93 -6.54 -11.71 -9.91
C VAL A 93 -6.79 -13.15 -9.47
N ARG A 94 -7.44 -13.37 -8.32
CA ARG A 94 -7.81 -14.70 -7.83
C ARG A 94 -8.79 -15.41 -8.77
N ASP A 95 -9.74 -14.66 -9.32
CA ASP A 95 -10.73 -15.12 -10.31
C ASP A 95 -10.15 -15.26 -11.72
N ARG A 96 -8.86 -14.94 -11.90
CA ARG A 96 -8.11 -15.08 -13.16
C ARG A 96 -8.70 -14.24 -14.29
N VAL A 97 -9.23 -13.06 -13.98
CA VAL A 97 -9.69 -12.11 -14.99
C VAL A 97 -8.49 -11.70 -15.86
N PRO A 98 -8.54 -11.86 -17.20
CA PRO A 98 -7.38 -11.62 -18.06
C PRO A 98 -6.75 -10.23 -17.91
N ALA A 99 -7.58 -9.19 -17.83
CA ALA A 99 -7.11 -7.81 -17.66
C ALA A 99 -6.41 -7.58 -16.30
N ALA A 100 -6.86 -8.26 -15.24
CA ALA A 100 -6.22 -8.18 -13.93
C ALA A 100 -4.87 -8.91 -13.91
N LEU A 101 -4.77 -10.04 -14.60
CA LEU A 101 -3.51 -10.76 -14.77
C LEU A 101 -2.50 -9.98 -15.61
N ASP A 102 -2.94 -9.30 -16.69
CA ASP A 102 -2.07 -8.44 -17.49
C ASP A 102 -1.50 -7.29 -16.66
N ARG A 103 -2.34 -6.64 -15.84
CA ARG A 103 -1.88 -5.60 -14.88
C ARG A 103 -0.88 -6.14 -13.86
N LEU A 104 -1.11 -7.34 -13.32
CA LEU A 104 -0.18 -7.97 -12.39
C LEU A 104 1.18 -8.28 -13.06
N ARG A 105 1.17 -8.74 -14.32
CA ARG A 105 2.41 -8.99 -15.10
C ARG A 105 3.16 -7.70 -15.40
N GLU A 106 2.46 -6.64 -15.80
CA GLU A 106 3.06 -5.32 -16.01
C GLU A 106 3.71 -4.79 -14.72
N LEU A 107 3.05 -5.00 -13.58
CA LEU A 107 3.59 -4.63 -12.26
C LEU A 107 4.83 -5.46 -11.87
N ASP A 108 4.79 -6.80 -12.04
CA ASP A 108 5.95 -7.70 -11.82
C ASP A 108 7.15 -7.23 -12.66
N HIS A 109 6.93 -6.93 -13.94
CA HIS A 109 7.98 -6.47 -14.85
C HIS A 109 8.53 -5.10 -14.43
N GLY A 110 7.64 -4.13 -14.13
CA GLY A 110 8.04 -2.80 -13.67
C GLY A 110 8.87 -2.83 -12.39
N LEU A 111 8.50 -3.68 -11.41
CA LEU A 111 9.26 -3.86 -10.18
C LEU A 111 10.62 -4.53 -10.41
N ARG A 112 10.71 -5.50 -11.33
CA ARG A 112 11.96 -6.18 -11.65
C ARG A 112 12.95 -5.30 -12.39
N ASP A 113 12.45 -4.51 -13.34
CA ASP A 113 13.27 -3.67 -14.21
C ASP A 113 13.72 -2.37 -13.51
N GLN A 114 13.04 -1.98 -12.43
CA GLN A 114 13.40 -0.83 -11.61
C GLN A 114 14.79 -1.01 -10.96
N GLN A 115 15.75 -0.22 -11.46
CA GLN A 115 17.13 -0.18 -10.94
C GLN A 115 17.34 0.93 -9.92
N GLU A 116 16.69 2.07 -10.10
CA GLU A 116 16.74 3.17 -9.13
C GLU A 116 15.90 2.80 -7.90
N ASP A 117 16.37 3.17 -6.71
CA ASP A 117 15.63 2.95 -5.46
C ASP A 117 15.31 1.45 -5.22
N ARG A 118 16.29 0.60 -5.56
CA ARG A 118 16.15 -0.85 -5.59
C ARG A 118 15.67 -1.43 -4.26
N HIS A 119 16.11 -0.87 -3.14
CA HIS A 119 15.68 -1.30 -1.81
C HIS A 119 14.16 -1.20 -1.61
N ARG A 120 13.55 -0.11 -2.08
CA ARG A 120 12.09 0.07 -2.02
C ARG A 120 11.37 -0.78 -3.05
N ALA A 121 11.92 -0.92 -4.24
CA ALA A 121 11.38 -1.81 -5.27
C ALA A 121 11.36 -3.28 -4.79
N ASP A 122 12.42 -3.74 -4.12
CA ASP A 122 12.48 -5.09 -3.54
C ASP A 122 11.47 -5.26 -2.39
N ALA A 123 11.23 -4.22 -1.58
CA ALA A 123 10.19 -4.25 -0.54
C ALA A 123 8.78 -4.37 -1.13
N LEU A 124 8.49 -3.64 -2.21
CA LEU A 124 7.23 -3.76 -2.95
C LEU A 124 7.10 -5.13 -3.63
N TYR A 125 8.18 -5.64 -4.20
CA TYR A 125 8.22 -6.97 -4.80
C TYR A 125 7.92 -8.06 -3.77
N ALA A 126 8.48 -7.95 -2.56
CA ALA A 126 8.21 -8.89 -1.46
C ALA A 126 6.73 -8.86 -1.01
N LEU A 127 6.08 -7.69 -1.05
CA LEU A 127 4.66 -7.55 -0.71
C LEU A 127 3.75 -8.35 -1.67
N ILE A 128 4.02 -8.27 -2.97
CA ILE A 128 3.21 -8.95 -3.99
C ILE A 128 3.74 -10.35 -4.34
N GLY A 129 4.88 -10.76 -3.78
CA GLY A 129 5.63 -11.96 -4.18
C GLY A 129 4.79 -13.22 -4.19
N ASN A 130 3.98 -13.45 -3.15
CA ASN A 130 3.10 -14.62 -3.06
C ASN A 130 2.05 -14.64 -4.19
N LEU A 131 1.50 -13.48 -4.58
CA LEU A 131 0.52 -13.38 -5.67
C LEU A 131 1.17 -13.69 -7.03
N VAL A 132 2.42 -13.24 -7.22
CA VAL A 132 3.20 -13.49 -8.43
C VAL A 132 3.62 -14.97 -8.52
N GLU A 133 4.01 -15.58 -7.40
CA GLU A 133 4.39 -17.00 -7.34
C GLU A 133 3.18 -17.91 -7.60
N ASP A 134 2.03 -17.63 -6.99
CA ASP A 134 0.79 -18.38 -7.21
C ASP A 134 0.38 -18.34 -8.70
N TYR A 135 0.50 -17.17 -9.34
CA TYR A 135 0.24 -17.02 -10.77
C TYR A 135 1.22 -17.81 -11.66
N LYS A 136 2.53 -17.80 -11.35
CA LYS A 136 3.55 -18.51 -12.16
C LYS A 136 3.41 -20.03 -12.11
N ASN A 137 2.72 -20.56 -11.10
CA ASN A 137 2.47 -21.98 -10.89
C ASN A 137 1.14 -22.47 -11.51
N TRP A 138 0.37 -21.61 -12.18
CA TRP A 138 -0.89 -21.93 -12.85
C TRP A 138 -0.73 -22.09 -14.36
#